data_AF-A0A7S1SIA2-F1
#
_entry.id   AF-A0A7S1SIA2-F1
#
_cell.length_a   1.000
_cell.length_b   1.000
_cell.length_c   1.000
_cell.angle_alpha   90.00
_cell.angle_beta   90.00
_cell.angle_gamma   90.00
#
_symmetry.space_group_name_H-M   'P 1'
#
loop_
_entity.id
_entity.type
_entity.pdbx_description
1 polymer ?
#
loop_
_entity_poly.entity_id
_entity_poly.type
_entity_poly.pdbx_seq_one_letter_code
_entity_poly.pdbx_strand_id
1 'polypeptide(L)'
;QRQNFFARRGEGLPALAASQQELQQLQHTVRMSIAQGRVRFVEHWMELGTPAVAQERVLTALHECASRGALEELKALNAEMCRLEEKIRHRQTILDHMKSLSGLEDHIQDFEREASNSARLRGNSVKLLQEEQQRLRFRKRKSKLVQDVSAHVSKWEIEHGERFIHNGAALYDTLQRDLDDLNELGGLNLAMDTGAVRKSSSFRGCPDGGLTPTSGAGVFPVSPVLAPGAAPASA
;
A
#
# COMPACT_ATOMS: atom_id res chain seq x y z
N GLN A 1 6.22 22.89 35.51
CA GLN A 1 5.03 22.58 36.33
C GLN A 1 5.38 21.81 37.62
N ARG A 2 6.11 20.69 37.59
CA ARG A 2 6.49 19.94 38.81
C ARG A 2 7.17 20.77 39.92
N GLN A 3 8.06 21.71 39.59
CA GLN A 3 8.77 22.53 40.58
C GLN A 3 7.86 23.51 41.36
N ASN A 4 6.78 24.01 40.75
CA ASN A 4 5.85 24.94 41.40
C ASN A 4 4.93 24.25 42.42
N PHE A 5 4.58 22.99 42.18
CA PHE A 5 3.76 22.21 43.12
C PHE A 5 4.49 21.93 44.44
N PHE A 6 5.79 21.61 44.37
CA PHE A 6 6.59 21.37 45.56
C PHE A 6 6.93 22.66 46.32
N ALA A 7 7.12 23.78 45.63
CA ALA A 7 7.37 25.08 46.27
C ALA A 7 6.20 25.53 47.18
N ARG A 8 4.97 25.10 46.89
CA ARG A 8 3.75 25.51 47.60
C ARG A 8 3.39 24.69 48.83
N ARG A 9 4.14 23.62 49.15
CA ARG A 9 3.79 22.68 50.25
C ARG A 9 3.80 23.27 51.68
N GLY A 10 4.18 24.54 51.86
CA GLY A 10 4.21 25.22 53.16
C GLY A 10 3.33 26.46 53.28
N GLU A 11 2.58 26.85 52.25
CA GLU A 11 1.88 28.16 52.19
C GLU A 11 0.48 28.17 52.83
N GLY A 12 0.10 27.11 53.56
CA GLY A 12 -1.18 27.04 54.28
C GLY A 12 -2.42 26.80 53.40
N LEU A 13 -3.60 27.19 53.90
CA LEU A 13 -4.90 26.91 53.28
C LEU A 13 -5.05 27.37 51.81
N PRO A 14 -4.52 28.53 51.38
CA PRO A 14 -4.64 28.96 49.98
C PRO A 14 -3.96 28.03 48.98
N ALA A 15 -2.78 27.49 49.33
CA ALA A 15 -2.06 26.54 48.48
C ALA A 15 -2.78 25.19 48.37
N LEU A 16 -3.45 24.76 49.46
CA LEU A 16 -4.30 23.57 49.43
C LEU A 16 -5.50 23.77 48.50
N ALA A 17 -6.19 24.92 48.61
CA ALA A 17 -7.33 25.25 47.74
C ALA A 17 -6.93 25.29 46.26
N ALA A 18 -5.78 25.90 45.94
CA ALA A 18 -5.24 25.91 44.58
C ALA A 18 -4.93 24.48 44.07
N SER A 19 -4.31 23.64 44.92
CA SER A 19 -4.00 22.24 44.57
C SER A 19 -5.27 21.42 44.34
N GLN A 20 -6.32 21.65 45.13
CA GLN A 20 -7.61 20.99 44.97
C GLN A 20 -8.31 21.41 43.67
N GLN A 21 -8.27 22.70 43.33
CA GLN A 21 -8.82 23.20 42.07
C GLN A 21 -8.09 22.60 40.86
N GLU A 22 -6.76 22.53 40.91
CA GLU A 22 -5.94 21.90 39.86
C GLU A 22 -6.30 20.41 39.69
N LEU A 23 -6.45 19.67 40.80
CA LEU A 23 -6.87 18.27 40.76
C LEU A 23 -8.25 18.09 40.11
N GLN A 24 -9.22 18.95 40.43
CA GLN A 24 -10.55 18.92 39.81
C GLN A 24 -10.50 19.21 38.31
N GLN A 25 -9.68 20.17 37.90
CA GLN A 25 -9.47 20.48 36.48
C GLN A 25 -8.86 19.28 35.75
N LEU A 26 -7.82 18.66 36.31
CA LEU A 26 -7.19 17.46 35.73
C LEU A 26 -8.17 16.29 35.63
N GLN A 27 -8.98 16.04 36.67
CA GLN A 27 -10.01 15.01 36.65
C GLN A 27 -11.06 15.28 35.56
N HIS A 28 -11.49 16.53 35.40
CA HIS A 28 -12.42 16.91 34.34
C HIS A 28 -11.82 16.69 32.96
N THR A 29 -10.57 17.13 32.72
CA THR A 29 -9.86 16.92 31.47
C THR A 29 -9.76 15.44 31.12
N VAL A 30 -9.38 14.59 32.07
CA VAL A 30 -9.31 13.14 31.85
C VAL A 30 -10.67 12.56 31.45
N ARG A 31 -11.76 12.95 32.12
CA ARG A 31 -13.12 12.50 31.77
C ARG A 31 -13.51 12.93 30.35
N MET A 32 -13.19 14.16 29.97
CA MET A 32 -13.44 14.66 28.61
C MET A 32 -12.63 13.90 27.57
N SER A 33 -11.35 13.62 27.83
CA SER A 33 -10.50 12.82 26.93
C SER A 33 -11.02 11.39 26.77
N ILE A 34 -11.48 10.75 27.85
CA ILE A 34 -12.11 9.42 27.79
C ILE A 34 -13.36 9.46 26.91
N ALA A 35 -14.25 10.45 27.13
CA ALA A 35 -15.47 10.58 26.35
C ALA A 35 -15.17 10.77 24.85
N GLN A 36 -14.23 11.66 24.51
CA GLN A 36 -13.80 11.87 23.13
C GLN A 36 -13.16 10.62 22.52
N GLY A 37 -12.30 9.93 23.27
CA GLY A 37 -11.66 8.71 22.81
C GLY A 37 -12.68 7.61 22.53
N ARG A 38 -13.71 7.45 23.37
CA ARG A 38 -14.78 6.47 23.15
C ARG A 38 -15.57 6.75 21.86
N VAL A 39 -15.83 8.02 21.53
CA VAL A 39 -16.50 8.40 20.27
C VAL A 39 -15.63 7.99 19.08
N ARG A 40 -14.36 8.42 19.06
CA ARG A 40 -13.44 8.09 17.96
C ARG A 40 -13.24 6.59 17.79
N PHE A 41 -13.12 5.88 18.90
CA PHE A 41 -12.98 4.44 18.93
C PHE A 41 -14.15 3.72 18.24
N VAL A 42 -15.39 4.19 18.45
CA VAL A 42 -16.56 3.67 17.74
C VAL A 42 -16.52 4.00 16.26
N GLU A 43 -16.11 5.23 15.88
CA GLU A 43 -15.94 5.61 14.47
C GLU A 43 -14.94 4.67 13.76
N HIS A 44 -13.82 4.35 14.40
CA HIS A 44 -12.81 3.44 13.85
C HIS A 44 -13.35 2.02 13.67
N TRP A 45 -14.20 1.55 14.60
CA TRP A 45 -14.88 0.27 14.45
C TRP A 45 -15.87 0.23 13.29
N MET A 46 -16.60 1.33 13.07
CA MET A 46 -17.51 1.46 11.94
C MET A 46 -16.72 1.45 10.63
N GLU A 47 -15.62 2.20 10.54
CA GLU A 47 -14.75 2.24 9.36
C GLU A 47 -14.16 0.87 9.02
N LEU A 48 -13.71 0.13 10.05
CA LEU A 48 -13.16 -1.21 9.87
C LEU A 48 -14.22 -2.30 9.68
N GLY A 49 -15.51 -2.01 9.92
CA GLY A 49 -16.57 -3.03 9.94
C GLY A 49 -16.33 -4.10 11.01
N THR A 50 -15.80 -3.72 12.18
CA THR A 50 -15.40 -4.66 13.24
C THR A 50 -16.63 -5.46 13.72
N PRO A 51 -16.58 -6.81 13.77
CA PRO A 51 -17.75 -7.60 14.15
C PRO A 51 -18.10 -7.43 15.63
N ALA A 52 -19.39 -7.51 15.96
CA ALA A 52 -19.89 -7.30 17.33
C ALA A 52 -19.18 -8.17 18.39
N VAL A 53 -18.85 -9.41 18.06
CA VAL A 53 -18.12 -10.32 18.97
C VAL A 53 -16.69 -9.84 19.28
N ALA A 54 -16.04 -9.17 18.33
CA ALA A 54 -14.74 -8.53 18.59
C ALA A 54 -14.91 -7.23 19.38
N GLN A 55 -15.95 -6.45 19.10
CA GLN A 55 -16.28 -5.23 19.85
C GLN A 55 -16.51 -5.55 21.34
N GLU A 56 -17.34 -6.55 21.64
CA GLU A 56 -17.69 -6.93 23.02
C GLU A 56 -16.47 -7.33 23.85
N ARG A 57 -15.52 -8.05 23.25
CA ARG A 57 -14.27 -8.43 23.91
C ARG A 57 -13.46 -7.22 24.36
N VAL A 58 -13.35 -6.21 23.50
CA VAL A 58 -12.61 -4.99 23.85
C VAL A 58 -13.40 -4.13 24.84
N LEU A 59 -14.73 -4.03 24.71
CA LEU A 59 -15.56 -3.32 25.68
C LEU A 59 -15.46 -3.94 27.08
N THR A 60 -15.45 -5.27 27.18
CA THR A 60 -15.24 -5.99 28.45
C THR A 60 -13.90 -5.63 29.07
N ALA A 61 -12.81 -5.68 28.28
CA ALA A 61 -11.48 -5.31 28.76
C ALA A 61 -11.40 -3.83 29.20
N LEU A 62 -12.00 -2.91 28.44
CA LEU A 62 -12.07 -1.49 28.81
C LEU A 62 -12.87 -1.27 30.09
N HIS A 63 -13.95 -2.03 30.31
CA HIS A 63 -14.74 -1.98 31.54
C HIS A 63 -13.91 -2.41 32.77
N GLU A 64 -13.11 -3.47 32.63
CA GLU A 64 -12.19 -3.90 33.69
C GLU A 64 -11.08 -2.88 33.98
N CYS A 65 -10.65 -2.09 32.98
CA CYS A 65 -9.72 -0.98 33.20
C CYS A 65 -10.43 0.20 33.88
N ALA A 66 -11.66 0.50 33.49
CA ALA A 66 -12.47 1.56 34.10
C ALA A 66 -12.74 1.32 35.59
N SER A 67 -12.97 0.07 36.00
CA SER A 67 -13.15 -0.28 37.42
C SER A 67 -11.89 -0.05 38.27
N ARG A 68 -10.70 -0.05 37.65
CA ARG A 68 -9.41 0.27 38.30
C ARG A 68 -9.14 1.78 38.37
N GLY A 69 -9.88 2.58 37.60
CA GLY A 69 -9.85 4.04 37.65
C GLY A 69 -9.67 4.72 36.29
N ALA A 70 -9.99 6.01 36.23
CA ALA A 70 -10.01 6.80 34.99
C ALA A 70 -8.66 6.86 34.25
N LEU A 71 -7.54 6.83 34.98
CA LEU A 71 -6.22 6.84 34.36
C LEU A 71 -5.94 5.53 33.61
N GLU A 72 -6.32 4.38 34.19
CA GLU A 72 -6.14 3.08 33.57
C GLU A 72 -7.08 2.89 32.39
N GLU A 73 -8.31 3.39 32.49
CA GLU A 73 -9.22 3.47 31.35
C GLU A 73 -8.63 4.29 30.20
N LEU A 74 -8.14 5.50 30.48
CA LEU A 74 -7.59 6.39 29.46
C LEU A 74 -6.37 5.75 28.76
N LYS A 75 -5.49 5.08 29.52
CA LYS A 75 -4.36 4.34 28.95
C LYS A 75 -4.80 3.21 28.03
N ALA A 76 -5.75 2.38 28.49
CA ALA A 76 -6.26 1.25 27.71
C ALA A 76 -6.96 1.74 26.43
N LEU A 77 -7.78 2.78 26.54
CA LEU A 77 -8.45 3.41 25.41
C LEU A 77 -7.46 3.98 24.39
N ASN A 78 -6.41 4.67 24.84
CA ASN A 78 -5.37 5.18 23.96
C ASN A 78 -4.61 4.05 23.25
N ALA A 79 -4.29 2.97 23.96
CA ALA A 79 -3.62 1.81 23.36
C ALA A 79 -4.47 1.17 22.26
N GLU A 80 -5.77 0.99 22.52
CA GLU A 80 -6.70 0.45 21.51
C GLU A 80 -6.91 1.41 20.34
N MET A 81 -7.02 2.72 20.57
CA MET A 81 -7.08 3.70 19.48
C MET A 81 -5.84 3.63 18.58
N CYS A 82 -4.63 3.62 19.16
CA CYS A 82 -3.40 3.48 18.39
C CYS A 82 -3.39 2.20 17.53
N ARG A 83 -3.85 1.08 18.09
CA ARG A 83 -3.96 -0.20 17.38
C ARG A 83 -4.95 -0.12 16.21
N LEU A 84 -6.11 0.51 16.41
CA LEU A 84 -7.11 0.68 15.35
C LEU A 84 -6.62 1.64 14.25
N GLU A 85 -5.98 2.75 14.62
CA GLU A 85 -5.40 3.71 13.68
C GLU A 85 -4.32 3.06 12.80
N GLU A 86 -3.46 2.22 13.39
CA GLU A 86 -2.46 1.44 12.65
C GLU A 86 -3.12 0.46 11.67
N LYS A 87 -4.15 -0.26 12.13
CA LYS A 87 -4.92 -1.19 11.29
C LYS A 87 -5.59 -0.47 10.11
N ILE A 88 -6.19 0.70 10.35
CA ILE A 88 -6.78 1.56 9.30
C ILE A 88 -5.71 2.03 8.32
N ARG A 89 -4.55 2.50 8.81
CA ARG A 89 -3.44 2.95 7.95
C ARG A 89 -2.95 1.85 7.02
N HIS A 90 -2.79 0.63 7.54
CA HIS A 90 -2.37 -0.51 6.71
C HIS A 90 -3.45 -0.88 5.69
N ARG A 91 -4.73 -0.85 6.08
CA ARG A 91 -5.85 -1.04 5.15
C ARG A 91 -5.86 0.02 4.05
N GLN A 92 -5.67 1.29 4.39
CA GLN A 92 -5.63 2.38 3.42
C GLN A 92 -4.51 2.20 2.40
N THR A 93 -3.33 1.74 2.85
CA THR A 93 -2.21 1.44 1.96
C THR A 93 -2.63 0.42 0.89
N ILE A 94 -3.33 -0.65 1.27
CA ILE A 94 -3.84 -1.65 0.31
C ILE A 94 -4.84 -1.02 -0.66
N LEU A 95 -5.77 -0.19 -0.16
CA LEU A 95 -6.78 0.49 -0.98
C LEU A 95 -6.15 1.45 -2.01
N ASP A 96 -5.05 2.12 -1.67
CA ASP A 96 -4.34 2.99 -2.60
C ASP A 96 -3.68 2.20 -3.74
N HIS A 97 -3.16 1.00 -3.45
CA HIS A 97 -2.65 0.10 -4.49
C HIS A 97 -3.79 -0.43 -5.37
N MET A 98 -4.95 -0.76 -4.78
CA MET A 98 -6.14 -1.14 -5.55
C MET A 98 -6.62 -0.02 -6.47
N LYS A 99 -6.59 1.24 -6.02
CA LYS A 99 -6.92 2.39 -6.85
C LYS A 99 -5.96 2.52 -8.04
N SER A 100 -4.68 2.25 -7.81
CA SER A 100 -3.67 2.21 -8.89
C SER A 100 -3.95 1.09 -9.89
N LEU A 101 -4.42 -0.07 -9.42
CA LEU A 101 -4.82 -1.19 -10.27
C LEU A 101 -6.04 -0.86 -11.11
N SER A 102 -7.11 -0.35 -10.49
CA SER A 102 -8.31 0.10 -11.20
C SER A 102 -7.99 1.18 -12.25
N GLY A 103 -7.14 2.16 -11.93
CA GLY A 103 -6.73 3.17 -12.90
C GLY A 103 -5.94 2.60 -14.10
N LEU A 104 -5.17 1.51 -13.90
CA LEU A 104 -4.53 0.80 -15.00
C LEU A 104 -5.56 0.03 -15.84
N GLU A 105 -6.56 -0.58 -15.22
CA GLU A 105 -7.64 -1.28 -15.92
C GLU A 105 -8.48 -0.33 -16.77
N ASP A 106 -8.83 0.84 -16.26
CA ASP A 106 -9.53 1.88 -17.01
C ASP A 106 -8.72 2.29 -18.25
N HIS A 107 -7.41 2.50 -18.08
CA HIS A 107 -6.51 2.81 -19.21
C HIS A 107 -6.50 1.68 -20.26
N ILE A 108 -6.44 0.42 -19.81
CA ILE A 108 -6.49 -0.74 -20.72
C ILE A 108 -7.83 -0.77 -21.47
N GLN A 109 -8.95 -0.52 -20.78
CA GLN A 109 -10.26 -0.50 -21.41
C GLN A 109 -10.40 0.60 -22.46
N ASP A 110 -9.91 1.81 -22.17
CA ASP A 110 -9.91 2.92 -23.13
C ASP A 110 -9.02 2.59 -24.34
N PHE A 111 -7.87 1.97 -24.12
CA PHE A 111 -7.01 1.48 -25.19
C PHE A 111 -7.71 0.43 -26.07
N GLU A 112 -8.38 -0.56 -25.47
CA GLU A 112 -9.11 -1.58 -26.23
C GLU A 112 -10.36 -1.02 -26.94
N ARG A 113 -10.98 0.03 -26.39
CA ARG A 113 -12.08 0.73 -27.07
C ARG A 113 -11.61 1.41 -28.36
N GLU A 114 -10.48 2.10 -28.31
CA GLU A 114 -9.85 2.68 -29.50
C GLU A 114 -9.41 1.58 -30.48
N ALA A 115 -8.79 0.52 -29.95
CA ALA A 115 -8.43 -0.67 -30.69
C ALA A 115 -9.62 -1.60 -31.00
N SER A 116 -10.87 -1.14 -30.93
CA SER A 116 -12.04 -1.88 -31.44
C SER A 116 -12.57 -1.27 -32.74
N ASN A 117 -12.14 -0.05 -33.09
CA ASN A 117 -12.59 0.63 -34.30
C ASN A 117 -12.12 -0.08 -35.59
N SER A 118 -13.06 -0.54 -36.43
CA SER A 118 -12.78 -1.26 -37.68
C SER A 118 -12.09 -0.39 -38.74
N ALA A 119 -12.24 0.93 -38.67
CA ALA A 119 -11.56 1.86 -39.56
C ALA A 119 -10.01 1.82 -39.41
N ARG A 120 -9.50 1.34 -38.26
CA ARG A 120 -8.06 1.28 -37.97
C ARG A 120 -7.28 0.27 -38.83
N LEU A 121 -7.99 -0.71 -39.42
CA LEU A 121 -7.39 -1.79 -40.21
C LEU A 121 -6.99 -1.35 -41.63
N ARG A 122 -7.38 -0.15 -42.09
CA ARG A 122 -6.95 0.38 -43.38
C ARG A 122 -5.52 0.91 -43.29
N GLY A 123 -4.55 0.04 -43.61
CA GLY A 123 -3.25 0.44 -44.14
C GLY A 123 -2.09 0.57 -43.16
N ASN A 124 -2.16 0.05 -41.94
CA ASN A 124 -1.02 0.14 -41.00
C ASN A 124 -0.80 -1.15 -40.17
N SER A 125 -0.14 -2.14 -40.79
CA SER A 125 0.27 -3.38 -40.11
C SER A 125 1.27 -3.14 -38.97
N VAL A 126 2.09 -2.08 -39.06
CA VAL A 126 3.05 -1.70 -38.01
C VAL A 126 2.31 -1.23 -36.76
N LYS A 127 1.21 -0.48 -36.92
CA LYS A 127 0.36 -0.05 -35.80
C LYS A 127 -0.24 -1.25 -35.04
N LEU A 128 -0.69 -2.29 -35.74
CA LEU A 128 -1.20 -3.51 -35.10
C LEU A 128 -0.14 -4.22 -34.26
N LEU A 129 1.09 -4.27 -34.77
CA LEU A 129 2.21 -4.84 -34.01
C LEU A 129 2.53 -4.00 -32.76
N GLN A 130 2.49 -2.67 -32.87
CA GLN A 130 2.66 -1.78 -31.73
C GLN A 130 1.54 -1.95 -30.69
N GLU A 131 0.29 -2.11 -31.14
CA GLU A 131 -0.85 -2.39 -30.27
C GLU A 131 -0.65 -3.71 -29.50
N GLU A 132 -0.23 -4.78 -30.16
CA GLU A 132 0.02 -6.06 -29.48
C GLU A 132 1.20 -5.98 -28.50
N GLN A 133 2.28 -5.29 -28.86
CA GLN A 133 3.37 -5.02 -27.93
C GLN A 133 2.90 -4.22 -26.71
N GLN A 134 1.98 -3.28 -26.90
CA GLN A 134 1.39 -2.50 -25.81
C GLN A 134 0.49 -3.38 -24.92
N ARG A 135 -0.32 -4.28 -25.49
CA ARG A 135 -1.08 -5.29 -24.72
C ARG A 135 -0.16 -6.15 -23.86
N LEU A 136 0.96 -6.61 -24.40
CA LEU A 136 1.95 -7.37 -23.62
C LEU A 136 2.52 -6.55 -22.46
N ARG A 137 2.80 -5.26 -22.66
CA ARG A 137 3.23 -4.36 -21.58
C ARG A 137 2.15 -4.18 -20.51
N PHE A 138 0.89 -4.02 -20.91
CA PHE A 138 -0.24 -3.92 -20.00
C PHE A 138 -0.43 -5.20 -19.18
N ARG A 139 -0.40 -6.39 -19.81
CA ARG A 139 -0.49 -7.68 -19.09
C ARG A 139 0.62 -7.82 -18.05
N LYS A 140 1.87 -7.52 -18.42
CA LYS A 140 3.02 -7.56 -17.49
C LYS A 140 2.85 -6.58 -16.32
N ARG A 141 2.45 -5.35 -16.61
CA ARG A 141 2.26 -4.32 -15.57
C ARG A 141 1.09 -4.67 -14.64
N LYS A 142 -0.03 -5.14 -15.19
CA LYS A 142 -1.20 -5.58 -14.43
C LYS A 142 -0.85 -6.76 -13.53
N SER A 143 -0.23 -7.80 -14.08
CA SER A 143 0.20 -8.98 -13.32
C SER A 143 1.12 -8.60 -12.16
N LYS A 144 2.12 -7.74 -12.39
CA LYS A 144 2.99 -7.24 -11.33
C LYS A 144 2.20 -6.50 -10.23
N LEU A 145 1.31 -5.60 -10.62
CA LEU A 145 0.54 -4.81 -9.67
C LEU A 145 -0.43 -5.68 -8.85
N VAL A 146 -1.07 -6.67 -9.47
CA VAL A 146 -1.92 -7.64 -8.77
C VAL A 146 -1.10 -8.48 -7.78
N GLN A 147 0.10 -8.93 -8.15
CA GLN A 147 1.02 -9.63 -7.24
C GLN A 147 1.42 -8.74 -6.05
N ASP A 148 1.77 -7.48 -6.31
CA ASP A 148 2.15 -6.52 -5.27
C ASP A 148 0.99 -6.29 -4.28
N VAL A 149 -0.24 -6.08 -4.78
CA VAL A 149 -1.44 -5.96 -3.94
C VAL A 149 -1.70 -7.25 -3.16
N SER A 150 -1.61 -8.41 -3.81
CA SER A 150 -1.82 -9.72 -3.18
C SER A 150 -0.83 -9.98 -2.04
N ALA A 151 0.44 -9.61 -2.23
CA ALA A 151 1.47 -9.68 -1.19
C ALA A 151 1.16 -8.77 0.01
N HIS A 152 0.70 -7.54 -0.24
CA HIS A 152 0.28 -6.64 0.83
C HIS A 152 -0.95 -7.14 1.59
N VAL A 153 -1.93 -7.68 0.89
CA VAL A 153 -3.11 -8.30 1.50
C VAL A 153 -2.70 -9.50 2.36
N SER A 154 -1.90 -10.41 1.82
CA SER A 154 -1.43 -11.59 2.56
C SER A 154 -0.66 -11.20 3.82
N LYS A 155 0.26 -10.23 3.71
CA LYS A 155 0.98 -9.69 4.88
C LYS A 155 0.01 -9.13 5.93
N TRP A 156 -0.98 -8.36 5.51
CA TRP A 156 -1.98 -7.78 6.41
C TRP A 156 -2.81 -8.86 7.11
N GLU A 157 -3.25 -9.90 6.39
CA GLU A 157 -4.04 -10.99 6.98
C GLU A 157 -3.24 -11.77 8.03
N ILE A 158 -1.94 -12.00 7.77
CA ILE A 158 -1.03 -12.65 8.72
C ILE A 158 -0.83 -11.78 9.97
N GLU A 159 -0.59 -10.48 9.81
CA GLU A 159 -0.35 -9.55 10.91
C GLU A 159 -1.58 -9.37 11.82
N HIS A 160 -2.78 -9.36 11.26
CA HIS A 160 -4.01 -9.08 12.00
C HIS A 160 -4.82 -10.33 12.36
N GLY A 161 -4.48 -11.49 11.79
CA GLY A 161 -5.15 -12.76 12.04
C GLY A 161 -6.60 -12.80 11.54
N GLU A 162 -6.95 -11.98 10.56
CA GLU A 162 -8.29 -11.91 9.98
C GLU A 162 -8.23 -11.77 8.46
N ARG A 163 -9.32 -12.14 7.78
CA ARG A 163 -9.42 -12.03 6.32
C ARG A 163 -9.69 -10.59 5.89
N PHE A 164 -9.02 -10.16 4.83
CA PHE A 164 -9.23 -8.85 4.23
C PHE A 164 -10.45 -8.90 3.31
N ILE A 165 -11.58 -8.38 3.80
CA ILE A 165 -12.83 -8.31 3.04
C ILE A 165 -12.97 -6.93 2.39
N HIS A 166 -13.18 -6.94 1.06
CA HIS A 166 -13.46 -5.76 0.26
C HIS A 166 -14.65 -6.05 -0.68
N ASN A 167 -15.66 -5.17 -0.68
CA ASN A 167 -16.91 -5.34 -1.44
C ASN A 167 -17.60 -6.70 -1.22
N GLY A 168 -17.55 -7.23 0.01
CA GLY A 168 -18.20 -8.49 0.38
C GLY A 168 -17.44 -9.76 -0.03
N ALA A 169 -16.26 -9.65 -0.63
CA ALA A 169 -15.42 -10.78 -1.01
C ALA A 169 -14.05 -10.73 -0.33
N ALA A 170 -13.43 -11.90 -0.14
CA ALA A 170 -12.02 -11.99 0.25
C ALA A 170 -11.17 -11.46 -0.92
N LEU A 171 -10.42 -10.39 -0.64
CA LEU A 171 -9.68 -9.70 -1.69
C LEU A 171 -8.57 -10.57 -2.26
N TYR A 172 -7.85 -11.30 -1.40
CA TYR A 172 -6.78 -12.23 -1.80
C TYR A 172 -7.29 -13.25 -2.84
N ASP A 173 -8.41 -13.91 -2.55
CA ASP A 173 -8.98 -14.93 -3.43
C ASP A 173 -9.44 -14.36 -4.77
N THR A 174 -9.83 -13.07 -4.80
CA THR A 174 -10.20 -12.37 -6.03
C THR A 174 -8.98 -12.05 -6.86
N LEU A 175 -7.93 -11.49 -6.25
CA LEU A 175 -6.66 -11.19 -6.92
C LEU A 175 -5.96 -12.46 -7.43
N GLN A 176 -6.08 -13.58 -6.71
CA GLN A 176 -5.50 -14.85 -7.15
C GLN A 176 -6.19 -15.36 -8.42
N ARG A 177 -7.53 -15.31 -8.46
CA ARG A 177 -8.29 -15.63 -9.69
C ARG A 177 -7.88 -14.73 -10.86
N ASP A 178 -7.75 -13.42 -10.62
CA ASP A 178 -7.30 -12.49 -11.65
C ASP A 178 -5.89 -12.81 -12.18
N LEU A 179 -4.98 -13.30 -11.33
CA LEU A 179 -3.65 -13.75 -11.76
C LEU A 179 -3.71 -15.03 -12.59
N ASP A 180 -4.55 -15.98 -12.18
CA ASP A 180 -4.73 -17.24 -12.89
C ASP A 180 -5.29 -16.96 -14.30
N ASP A 181 -6.32 -16.10 -14.42
CA ASP A 181 -6.88 -15.66 -15.69
C ASP A 181 -5.84 -14.95 -16.58
N LEU A 182 -5.00 -14.08 -15.99
CA LEU A 182 -3.92 -13.41 -16.72
C LEU A 182 -2.85 -14.38 -17.22
N ASN A 183 -2.57 -15.44 -16.46
CA ASN A 183 -1.61 -16.48 -16.84
C ASN A 183 -2.17 -17.35 -17.97
N GLU A 184 -3.46 -17.68 -17.93
CA GLU A 184 -4.14 -18.43 -19.01
C GLU A 184 -4.16 -17.61 -20.33
N LEU A 185 -4.51 -16.33 -20.25
CA LEU A 185 -4.46 -15.40 -21.39
C LEU A 185 -3.02 -15.15 -21.88
N GLY A 186 -2.04 -15.20 -20.98
CA GLY A 186 -0.62 -15.06 -21.27
C GLY A 186 0.02 -16.32 -21.87
N GLY A 187 -0.51 -17.51 -21.55
CA GLY A 187 -0.06 -18.83 -22.02
C GLY A 187 -0.45 -19.14 -23.46
N LEU A 188 -1.37 -18.37 -24.05
CA LEU A 188 -1.67 -18.43 -25.49
C LEU A 188 -0.65 -17.67 -26.35
N ASN A 189 0.38 -17.05 -25.75
CA ASN A 189 1.53 -16.57 -26.50
C ASN A 189 2.33 -17.76 -27.02
N LEU A 190 2.07 -18.12 -28.28
CA LEU A 190 2.92 -18.87 -29.18
C LEU A 190 3.80 -19.91 -28.48
N ALA A 191 3.44 -21.19 -28.65
CA ALA A 191 4.43 -22.23 -28.86
C ALA A 191 5.27 -21.87 -30.12
N MET A 192 6.07 -20.82 -30.02
CA MET A 192 7.34 -20.68 -30.71
C MET A 192 8.24 -21.67 -29.99
N ASP A 193 8.14 -22.88 -30.50
CA ASP A 193 9.18 -23.87 -30.61
C ASP A 193 10.52 -23.17 -30.90
N THR A 194 11.18 -22.63 -29.86
CA THR A 194 12.63 -22.50 -29.90
C THR A 194 13.13 -23.91 -29.68
N GLY A 195 13.19 -24.64 -30.80
CA GLY A 195 13.74 -25.96 -30.90
C GLY A 195 14.98 -26.04 -30.05
N ALA A 196 14.96 -27.01 -29.15
CA ALA A 196 16.12 -27.48 -28.44
C ALA A 196 17.19 -27.90 -29.47
N VAL A 197 18.09 -26.99 -29.82
CA VAL A 197 19.38 -27.35 -30.40
C VAL A 197 20.19 -27.97 -29.26
N ARG A 198 19.95 -29.26 -29.04
CA ARG A 198 20.91 -30.17 -28.42
C ARG A 198 22.20 -30.11 -29.25
N LYS A 199 23.25 -29.50 -28.72
CA LYS A 199 24.62 -29.77 -29.18
C LYS A 199 25.33 -30.57 -28.10
N SER A 200 25.30 -31.88 -28.26
CA SER A 200 26.26 -32.81 -27.67
C SER A 200 27.39 -33.08 -28.67
N SER A 201 28.63 -32.87 -28.20
CA SER A 201 29.93 -33.49 -28.57
C SER A 201 30.40 -33.41 -30.04
N SER A 202 31.51 -32.71 -30.33
CA SER A 202 32.92 -33.18 -30.33
C SER A 202 33.31 -34.04 -31.54
N PHE A 203 33.96 -33.45 -32.55
CA PHE A 203 35.21 -33.98 -33.12
C PHE A 203 35.97 -32.95 -34.00
N ARG A 204 37.26 -33.21 -34.18
CA ARG A 204 38.42 -32.36 -34.54
C ARG A 204 38.52 -31.94 -36.01
N GLY A 205 39.23 -30.83 -36.25
CA GLY A 205 39.93 -30.54 -37.51
C GLY A 205 40.33 -29.06 -37.71
N CYS A 206 41.56 -28.70 -37.33
CA CYS A 206 42.32 -27.53 -37.86
C CYS A 206 43.21 -28.01 -39.04
N PRO A 207 43.99 -27.15 -39.76
CA PRO A 207 44.12 -25.67 -39.78
C PRO A 207 43.85 -25.13 -41.23
N ASP A 208 43.85 -23.84 -41.57
CA ASP A 208 44.98 -22.90 -41.64
C ASP A 208 44.49 -21.57 -42.28
N GLY A 209 45.21 -20.47 -42.08
CA GLY A 209 45.05 -19.23 -42.85
C GLY A 209 44.69 -17.98 -42.03
N GLY A 210 45.72 -17.29 -41.54
CA GLY A 210 45.60 -16.04 -40.80
C GLY A 210 45.26 -14.80 -41.64
N LEU A 211 44.91 -13.72 -40.94
CA LEU A 211 45.57 -12.41 -40.95
C LEU A 211 44.79 -11.45 -40.04
N THR A 212 45.53 -10.69 -39.23
CA THR A 212 45.12 -9.65 -38.28
C THR A 212 45.08 -8.27 -38.99
N PRO A 213 45.05 -7.11 -38.28
CA PRO A 213 43.98 -6.55 -37.44
C PRO A 213 43.68 -5.07 -37.81
N THR A 214 42.50 -4.52 -37.49
CA THR A 214 42.31 -3.06 -37.31
C THR A 214 41.04 -2.83 -36.47
N SER A 215 41.16 -2.56 -35.17
CA SER A 215 41.32 -1.23 -34.55
C SER A 215 40.25 -0.22 -35.00
N GLY A 216 39.34 0.12 -34.09
CA GLY A 216 38.27 1.09 -34.32
C GLY A 216 37.53 1.38 -33.03
N ALA A 217 38.22 2.03 -32.10
CA ALA A 217 37.62 2.62 -30.91
C ALA A 217 36.63 3.72 -31.32
N GLY A 218 35.41 3.65 -30.78
CA GLY A 218 34.36 4.63 -30.96
C GLY A 218 33.62 4.88 -29.64
N VAL A 219 34.34 5.45 -28.68
CA VAL A 219 33.79 6.20 -27.54
C VAL A 219 33.17 7.47 -28.10
N PHE A 220 31.93 7.83 -27.71
CA PHE A 220 31.41 9.21 -27.65
C PHE A 220 29.95 9.20 -27.10
N PRO A 221 29.43 10.31 -26.53
CA PRO A 221 29.41 10.48 -25.08
C PRO A 221 28.01 10.68 -24.48
N VAL A 222 27.93 10.42 -23.19
CA VAL A 222 26.89 10.91 -22.27
C VAL A 222 27.09 12.40 -22.05
N SER A 223 26.02 13.22 -22.11
CA SER A 223 25.83 14.51 -21.38
C SER A 223 24.50 15.19 -21.79
N PRO A 224 23.96 16.16 -21.04
CA PRO A 224 23.29 15.94 -19.75
C PRO A 224 21.96 16.70 -19.64
N VAL A 225 21.28 16.45 -18.51
CA VAL A 225 20.20 17.24 -17.91
C VAL A 225 20.52 18.74 -17.88
N LEU A 226 19.57 19.57 -18.32
CA LEU A 226 19.54 21.01 -18.02
C LEU A 226 18.09 21.49 -17.79
N ALA A 227 17.75 21.66 -16.52
CA ALA A 227 16.81 22.65 -15.97
C ALA A 227 17.45 23.08 -14.64
N PRO A 228 17.44 24.36 -14.24
CA PRO A 228 16.24 25.19 -14.14
C PRO A 228 16.44 26.69 -14.45
N GLY A 229 15.33 27.40 -14.60
CA GLY A 229 15.27 28.86 -14.49
C GLY A 229 13.82 29.29 -14.73
N ALA A 230 13.25 30.31 -14.10
CA ALA A 230 13.64 31.20 -13.03
C ALA A 230 12.35 31.99 -12.75
N ALA A 231 12.00 32.19 -11.47
CA ALA A 231 11.10 33.27 -11.09
C ALA A 231 11.86 34.60 -11.20
N PRO A 232 11.15 35.73 -11.38
CA PRO A 232 11.24 36.75 -10.34
C PRO A 232 9.94 37.53 -10.05
N ALA A 233 9.79 37.80 -8.75
CA ALA A 233 9.44 39.05 -8.07
C ALA A 233 8.27 39.96 -8.53
N SER A 234 7.30 40.05 -7.61
CA SER A 234 6.76 41.26 -6.97
C SER A 234 6.28 42.46 -7.79
N ALA A 235 4.98 42.75 -7.66
CA ALA A 235 4.45 44.01 -7.13
C ALA A 235 3.17 43.71 -6.33
#